data_AF-A0A958IAY1-F1
#
_entry.id   AF-A0A958IAY1-F1
#
_cell.length_a   1.000
_cell.length_b   1.000
_cell.length_c   1.000
_cell.angle_alpha   90.00
_cell.angle_beta   90.00
_cell.angle_gamma   90.00
#
_symmetry.space_group_name_H-M   'P 1'
#
loop_
_entity.id
_entity.type
_entity.pdbx_description
1 polymer ?
#
loop_
_entity_poly.entity_id
_entity_poly.type
_entity_poly.pdbx_seq_one_letter_code
_entity_poly.pdbx_strand_id
1 'polypeptide(L)'
;MLKLFSFAIALLLFSCAAKTGQTPAPPTEQPAPEDLLGPLAYQDILATFPNWGDVDNATAVDPEQVRPIANISEQYHIVVFLGTWCGDSRRGVPPFMKTLAAAGNPNLTLELIGVDHDKFDPDLKAPEANIERVPTFVI
;
A
#
# COMPACT_ATOMS: atom_id res chain seq x y z
N MET A 1 -33.36 5.12 82.79
CA MET A 1 -32.60 6.39 82.85
C MET A 1 -31.24 6.16 82.24
N LEU A 2 -30.89 7.09 81.36
CA LEU A 2 -29.66 7.25 80.59
C LEU A 2 -28.38 7.09 81.41
N LYS A 3 -27.39 6.34 80.89
CA LYS A 3 -25.97 6.76 80.86
C LYS A 3 -25.17 5.83 79.93
N LEU A 4 -24.94 6.35 78.74
CA LEU A 4 -24.05 5.84 77.69
C LEU A 4 -22.62 5.65 78.23
N PHE A 5 -22.07 4.46 78.04
CA PHE A 5 -20.63 4.25 77.95
C PHE A 5 -20.26 4.25 76.47
N SER A 6 -19.78 5.38 75.95
CA SER A 6 -19.20 5.47 74.61
C SER A 6 -17.69 5.52 74.74
N PHE A 7 -17.06 4.34 74.60
CA PHE A 7 -15.66 4.21 74.24
C PHE A 7 -15.65 3.38 72.96
N ALA A 8 -15.61 4.04 71.81
CA ALA A 8 -15.45 3.39 70.52
C ALA A 8 -14.27 4.03 69.80
N ILE A 9 -13.19 3.26 69.83
CA ILE A 9 -11.94 3.33 69.10
C ILE A 9 -12.10 3.94 67.71
N ALA A 10 -11.29 4.96 67.43
CA ALA A 10 -11.04 5.47 66.09
C ALA A 10 -10.37 4.38 65.25
N LEU A 11 -11.13 3.78 64.32
CA LEU A 11 -10.59 2.91 63.29
C LEU A 11 -10.47 3.70 61.99
N LEU A 12 -9.26 4.23 61.74
CA LEU A 12 -8.85 4.76 60.44
C LEU A 12 -8.74 3.59 59.46
N LEU A 13 -9.79 3.38 58.65
CA LEU A 13 -9.72 2.52 57.47
C LEU A 13 -9.26 3.37 56.28
N PHE A 14 -7.96 3.29 56.00
CA PHE A 14 -7.36 3.61 54.72
C PHE A 14 -7.64 2.48 53.71
N SER A 15 -7.60 2.83 52.41
CA SER A 15 -7.67 1.97 51.20
C SER A 15 -9.08 1.59 50.73
N CYS A 16 -9.44 1.68 49.45
CA CYS A 16 -8.66 1.85 48.23
C CYS A 16 -9.56 2.49 47.16
N ALA A 17 -9.22 3.68 46.64
CA ALA A 17 -9.84 4.16 45.41
C ALA A 17 -9.18 3.43 44.23
N ALA A 18 -9.78 2.34 43.77
CA ALA A 18 -9.39 1.72 42.52
C ALA A 18 -9.73 2.68 41.38
N LYS A 19 -8.76 3.50 40.96
CA LYS A 19 -8.80 4.13 39.64
C LYS A 19 -8.77 3.00 38.63
N THR A 20 -9.92 2.70 38.04
CA THR A 20 -10.00 1.94 36.80
C THR A 20 -9.24 2.73 35.75
N GLY A 21 -7.97 2.38 35.56
CA GLY A 21 -7.25 2.74 34.35
C GLY A 21 -8.00 2.09 33.20
N GLN A 22 -8.78 2.88 32.47
CA GLN A 22 -9.17 2.50 31.12
C GLN A 22 -7.86 2.41 30.35
N THR A 23 -7.38 1.19 30.13
CA THR A 23 -6.48 0.94 29.01
C THR A 23 -7.23 1.42 27.78
N PRO A 24 -6.75 2.44 27.04
CA PRO A 24 -7.37 2.80 25.77
C PRO A 24 -7.42 1.53 24.93
N ALA A 25 -8.59 1.22 24.37
CA ALA A 25 -8.69 0.15 23.39
C ALA A 25 -7.59 0.36 22.34
N PRO A 26 -6.92 -0.70 21.85
CA PRO A 26 -6.00 -0.56 20.74
C PRO A 26 -6.72 0.20 19.62
N PRO A 27 -6.03 1.10 18.90
CA PRO A 27 -6.61 1.72 17.72
C PRO A 27 -7.22 0.61 16.87
N THR A 28 -8.45 0.80 16.41
CA THR A 28 -9.07 -0.14 15.47
C THR A 28 -8.23 -0.11 14.20
N GLU A 29 -7.23 -0.98 14.14
CA GLU A 29 -6.35 -1.14 13.00
C GLU A 29 -7.22 -1.75 11.91
N GLN A 30 -7.62 -0.93 10.94
CA GLN A 30 -8.30 -1.42 9.76
C GLN A 30 -7.40 -2.50 9.14
N PRO A 31 -7.94 -3.67 8.75
CA PRO A 31 -7.12 -4.69 8.14
C PRO A 31 -6.40 -4.09 6.94
N ALA A 32 -5.11 -4.41 6.81
CA ALA A 32 -4.34 -3.97 5.66
C ALA A 32 -5.07 -4.37 4.37
N PRO A 33 -5.09 -3.50 3.35
CA PRO A 33 -5.71 -3.82 2.07
C PRO A 33 -5.10 -5.11 1.51
N GLU A 34 -5.97 -5.97 0.97
CA GLU A 34 -5.57 -7.21 0.30
C GLU A 34 -4.76 -6.89 -0.96
N ASP A 35 -3.79 -7.73 -1.28
CA ASP A 35 -2.97 -7.57 -2.47
C ASP A 35 -3.80 -7.75 -3.75
N LEU A 36 -3.50 -6.93 -4.76
CA LEU A 36 -4.16 -7.03 -6.06
C LEU A 36 -3.36 -7.99 -6.96
N LEU A 37 -4.05 -9.00 -7.49
CA LEU A 37 -3.45 -10.09 -8.26
C LEU A 37 -4.03 -10.18 -9.68
N GLY A 38 -3.23 -10.68 -10.62
CA GLY A 38 -3.64 -10.84 -12.02
C GLY A 38 -3.65 -9.51 -12.79
N PRO A 39 -4.37 -9.41 -13.92
CA PRO A 39 -4.45 -8.18 -14.70
C PRO A 39 -5.01 -7.00 -13.90
N LEU A 40 -4.29 -5.87 -13.88
CA LEU A 40 -4.64 -4.69 -13.10
C LEU A 40 -4.89 -3.46 -13.98
N ALA A 41 -5.90 -2.67 -13.63
CA ALA A 41 -5.95 -1.27 -14.05
C ALA A 41 -5.15 -0.41 -13.07
N TYR A 42 -4.32 0.50 -13.59
CA TYR A 42 -3.51 1.37 -12.74
C TYR A 42 -4.35 2.21 -11.76
N GLN A 43 -5.54 2.62 -12.18
CA GLN A 43 -6.46 3.39 -11.34
C GLN A 43 -6.97 2.60 -10.14
N ASP A 44 -7.12 1.28 -10.26
CA ASP A 44 -7.55 0.44 -9.14
C ASP A 44 -6.47 0.36 -8.06
N ILE A 45 -5.20 0.40 -8.46
CA ILE A 45 -4.07 0.49 -7.54
C ILE A 45 -4.10 1.82 -6.79
N LEU A 46 -4.31 2.94 -7.50
CA LEU A 46 -4.37 4.27 -6.87
C LEU A 46 -5.58 4.41 -5.94
N ALA A 47 -6.71 3.82 -6.30
CA ALA A 47 -7.93 3.84 -5.48
C ALA A 47 -7.80 2.99 -4.21
N THR A 48 -7.12 1.84 -4.31
CA THR A 48 -6.96 0.89 -3.20
C THR A 48 -5.85 1.30 -2.24
N PHE A 49 -4.74 1.85 -2.76
CA PHE A 49 -3.55 2.15 -1.97
C PHE A 49 -3.19 3.64 -2.03
N PRO A 50 -3.61 4.45 -1.03
CA PRO A 50 -3.33 5.89 -1.01
C PRO A 50 -1.84 6.25 -1.11
N ASN A 51 -0.97 5.43 -0.55
CA ASN A 51 0.49 5.62 -0.62
C ASN A 51 1.07 5.44 -2.04
N TRP A 52 0.38 4.75 -2.96
CA TRP A 52 0.71 4.75 -4.37
C TRP A 52 0.28 6.07 -5.02
N GLY A 53 -0.91 6.57 -4.68
CA GLY A 53 -1.39 7.89 -5.08
C GLY A 53 -0.48 9.03 -4.63
N ASP A 54 0.10 8.96 -3.43
CA ASP A 54 1.05 9.96 -2.93
C ASP A 54 2.32 10.02 -3.80
N VAL A 55 2.88 8.86 -4.16
CA VAL A 55 4.06 8.77 -5.05
C VAL A 55 3.70 9.24 -6.45
N ASP A 56 2.55 8.83 -6.98
CA ASP A 56 2.05 9.29 -8.27
C ASP A 56 1.97 10.82 -8.27
N ASN A 57 1.21 11.42 -7.35
CA ASN A 57 1.04 12.87 -7.25
C ASN A 57 2.36 13.63 -7.11
N ALA A 58 3.31 13.12 -6.33
CA ALA A 58 4.62 13.74 -6.14
C ALA A 58 5.56 13.60 -7.35
N THR A 59 5.28 12.68 -8.27
CA THR A 59 6.10 12.45 -9.46
C THR A 59 5.92 13.62 -10.45
N ALA A 60 7.04 14.29 -10.73
CA ALA A 60 7.18 15.22 -11.86
C ALA A 60 7.88 14.52 -13.04
N VAL A 61 7.48 14.87 -14.26
CA VAL A 61 8.04 14.33 -15.49
C VAL A 61 8.74 15.43 -16.26
N ASP A 62 9.99 15.20 -16.67
CA ASP A 62 10.76 16.12 -17.50
C ASP A 62 10.45 15.87 -18.99
N PRO A 63 9.88 16.85 -19.73
CA PRO A 63 9.56 16.69 -21.14
C PRO A 63 10.78 16.31 -22.01
N GLU A 64 11.97 16.77 -21.67
CA GLU A 64 13.19 16.45 -22.43
C GLU A 64 13.58 14.98 -22.29
N GLN A 65 13.28 14.37 -21.13
CA GLN A 65 13.51 12.94 -20.88
C GLN A 65 12.40 12.06 -21.47
N VAL A 66 11.20 12.60 -21.68
CA VAL A 66 10.07 11.90 -22.32
C VAL A 66 10.23 11.83 -23.83
N ARG A 67 10.82 12.86 -24.46
CA ARG A 67 10.91 12.98 -25.92
C ARG A 67 11.44 11.72 -26.64
N PRO A 68 12.48 11.02 -26.15
CA PRO A 68 12.93 9.78 -26.77
C PRO A 68 11.84 8.70 -26.82
N ILE A 69 11.05 8.57 -25.75
CA ILE A 69 9.96 7.58 -25.64
C ILE A 69 8.82 7.96 -26.58
N ALA A 70 8.50 9.25 -26.69
CA ALA A 70 7.49 9.76 -27.62
C ALA A 70 7.82 9.49 -29.10
N ASN A 71 9.12 9.39 -29.43
CA ASN A 71 9.60 9.22 -30.80
C ASN A 71 9.87 7.76 -31.21
N ILE A 72 9.61 6.77 -30.34
CA ILE A 72 9.77 5.35 -30.69
C ILE A 72 8.77 5.00 -31.80
N SER A 73 9.29 4.44 -32.90
CA SER A 73 8.52 4.11 -34.11
C SER A 73 8.08 2.66 -34.18
N GLU A 74 8.79 1.80 -33.46
CA GLU A 74 8.56 0.37 -33.36
C GLU A 74 7.43 0.08 -32.38
N GLN A 75 6.66 -0.96 -32.67
CA GLN A 75 5.62 -1.43 -31.78
C GLN A 75 6.25 -2.24 -30.65
N TYR A 76 5.97 -1.85 -29.41
CA TYR A 76 6.38 -2.60 -28.22
C TYR A 76 5.17 -2.92 -27.35
N HIS A 77 5.22 -4.11 -26.76
CA HIS A 77 4.26 -4.55 -25.76
C HIS A 77 4.98 -4.69 -24.43
N ILE A 78 4.64 -3.81 -23.49
CA ILE A 78 5.28 -3.78 -22.18
C ILE A 78 4.40 -4.53 -21.20
N VAL A 79 4.95 -5.57 -20.57
CA VAL A 79 4.31 -6.25 -19.43
C VAL A 79 5.04 -5.88 -18.16
N VAL A 80 4.31 -5.38 -17.18
CA VAL A 80 4.87 -5.03 -15.88
C VAL A 80 4.31 -5.96 -14.82
N PHE A 81 5.18 -6.76 -14.23
CA PHE A 81 4.87 -7.57 -13.06
C PHE A 81 5.17 -6.75 -11.81
N LEU A 82 4.20 -6.59 -10.92
CA LEU A 82 4.30 -5.76 -9.72
C LEU A 82 3.65 -6.42 -8.50
N GLY A 83 4.17 -6.14 -7.32
CA GLY A 83 3.48 -6.44 -6.05
C GLY A 83 2.97 -5.16 -5.42
N THR A 84 1.68 -5.07 -5.11
CA THR A 84 1.09 -3.91 -4.42
C THR A 84 1.66 -3.69 -3.02
N TRP A 85 2.08 -4.79 -2.38
CA TRP A 85 2.83 -4.86 -1.12
C TRP A 85 4.29 -4.41 -1.24
N CYS A 86 4.88 -4.38 -2.43
CA CYS A 86 6.31 -4.12 -2.61
C CYS A 86 6.63 -2.63 -2.61
N GLY A 87 7.55 -2.21 -1.73
CA GLY A 87 8.04 -0.83 -1.69
C GLY A 87 8.75 -0.38 -2.97
N ASP A 88 9.44 -1.28 -3.66
CA ASP A 88 10.11 -0.96 -4.93
C ASP A 88 9.09 -0.78 -6.05
N SER A 89 8.04 -1.61 -6.09
CA SER A 89 6.94 -1.46 -7.04
C SER A 89 6.23 -0.13 -6.82
N ARG A 90 5.91 0.21 -5.57
CA ARG A 90 5.31 1.52 -5.22
C ARG A 90 6.20 2.70 -5.61
N ARG A 91 7.52 2.58 -5.51
CA ARG A 91 8.45 3.66 -5.88
C ARG A 91 8.65 3.79 -7.39
N GLY A 92 8.70 2.67 -8.11
CA GLY A 92 9.11 2.63 -9.51
C GLY A 92 7.97 2.69 -10.52
N VAL A 93 6.83 2.07 -10.21
CA VAL A 93 5.71 1.96 -11.17
C VAL A 93 5.01 3.31 -11.39
N PRO A 94 4.67 4.13 -10.37
CA PRO A 94 4.02 5.41 -10.63
C PRO A 94 4.80 6.38 -11.53
N PRO A 95 6.13 6.59 -11.34
CA PRO A 95 6.93 7.38 -12.27
C PRO A 95 6.93 6.84 -13.70
N PHE A 96 7.00 5.52 -13.85
CA PHE A 96 6.92 4.87 -15.16
C PHE A 96 5.57 5.13 -15.84
N MET A 97 4.46 4.95 -15.12
CA MET A 97 3.12 5.22 -15.64
C MET A 97 2.95 6.66 -16.11
N LYS A 98 3.41 7.63 -15.31
CA LYS A 98 3.37 9.05 -15.69
C LYS A 98 4.24 9.35 -16.91
N THR A 99 5.41 8.72 -17.00
CA THR A 99 6.32 8.91 -18.14
C THR A 99 5.68 8.40 -19.44
N LEU A 100 5.08 7.21 -19.43
CA LEU A 100 4.38 6.67 -20.59
C LEU A 100 3.16 7.52 -20.97
N ALA A 101 2.37 7.95 -19.99
CA ALA A 101 1.22 8.82 -20.22
C ALA A 101 1.62 10.17 -20.84
N ALA A 102 2.71 10.76 -20.36
CA ALA A 102 3.25 12.01 -20.90
C ALA A 102 3.84 11.83 -22.32
N ALA A 103 4.42 10.66 -22.62
CA ALA A 103 4.92 10.35 -23.96
C ALA A 103 3.79 10.27 -24.99
N GLY A 104 2.62 9.77 -24.59
CA GLY A 104 1.45 9.65 -25.46
C GLY A 104 1.72 8.84 -26.74
N ASN A 105 2.69 7.91 -26.70
CA ASN A 105 3.14 7.19 -27.88
C ASN A 105 2.18 6.03 -28.21
N PRO A 106 1.48 6.06 -29.35
CA PRO A 106 0.53 5.01 -29.72
C PRO A 106 1.18 3.66 -30.08
N ASN A 107 2.50 3.62 -30.27
CA ASN A 107 3.24 2.39 -30.57
C ASN A 107 3.58 1.58 -29.30
N LEU A 108 3.32 2.12 -28.12
CA LEU A 108 3.57 1.45 -26.85
C LEU A 108 2.25 0.96 -26.26
N THR A 109 2.14 -0.35 -26.07
CA THR A 109 1.04 -0.96 -25.32
C THR A 109 1.54 -1.44 -23.97
N LEU A 110 0.65 -1.48 -22.98
CA LEU A 110 1.01 -1.78 -21.59
C LEU A 110 0.00 -2.75 -20.98
N GLU A 111 0.52 -3.76 -20.30
CA GLU A 111 -0.23 -4.63 -19.39
C GLU A 111 0.42 -4.59 -18.00
N LEU A 112 -0.40 -4.51 -16.95
CA LEU A 112 0.05 -4.61 -15.55
C LEU A 112 -0.46 -5.93 -14.97
N ILE A 113 0.44 -6.72 -14.38
CA ILE A 113 0.13 -7.99 -13.71
C ILE A 113 0.54 -7.89 -12.24
N GLY A 114 -0.45 -7.97 -11.35
CA GLY A 114 -0.28 -8.07 -9.91
C GLY A 114 0.13 -9.47 -9.49
N VAL A 115 1.09 -9.56 -8.58
CA VAL A 115 1.54 -10.83 -7.99
C VAL A 115 1.60 -10.77 -6.48
N ASP A 116 1.48 -11.93 -5.84
CA ASP A 116 1.64 -12.08 -4.41
C ASP A 116 3.13 -12.09 -3.98
N HIS A 117 3.35 -12.35 -2.69
CA HIS A 117 4.69 -12.45 -2.10
C HIS A 117 5.54 -13.57 -2.71
N ASP A 118 4.91 -14.64 -3.23
CA ASP A 118 5.57 -15.78 -3.88
C ASP A 118 5.70 -15.61 -5.40
N LYS A 119 5.34 -14.44 -5.94
CA LYS A 119 5.36 -14.10 -7.38
C LYS A 119 4.35 -14.91 -8.20
N PHE A 120 3.29 -15.37 -7.54
CA PHE A 120 2.17 -16.01 -8.19
C PHE A 120 1.14 -14.98 -8.65
N ASP A 121 0.59 -15.20 -9.84
CA ASP A 121 -0.63 -14.58 -10.33
C ASP A 121 -1.63 -15.69 -10.77
N PRO A 122 -2.95 -15.43 -10.72
CA PRO A 122 -3.98 -16.42 -11.06
C PRO A 122 -3.90 -16.96 -12.49
N ASP A 123 -3.34 -16.18 -13.42
CA ASP A 123 -3.24 -16.52 -14.84
C ASP A 123 -1.88 -17.18 -15.18
N LEU A 124 -1.02 -17.41 -14.18
CA LEU A 124 0.31 -18.01 -14.31
C LEU A 124 1.30 -17.25 -15.21
N LYS A 125 1.02 -15.98 -15.54
CA LYS A 125 1.89 -15.17 -16.41
C LYS A 125 3.26 -14.91 -15.79
N ALA A 126 3.33 -14.65 -14.49
CA ALA A 126 4.57 -14.39 -13.78
C ALA A 126 5.44 -15.65 -13.64
N PRO A 127 4.89 -16.83 -13.27
CA PRO A 127 5.60 -18.09 -13.37
C PRO A 127 6.12 -18.40 -14.78
N GLU A 128 5.29 -18.23 -15.82
CA GLU A 128 5.70 -18.47 -17.21
C GLU A 128 6.84 -17.55 -17.66
N ALA A 129 6.83 -16.30 -17.20
CA ALA A 129 7.90 -15.32 -17.44
C ALA A 129 9.10 -15.46 -16.50
N ASN A 130 9.12 -16.45 -15.59
CA ASN A 130 10.17 -16.68 -14.58
C ASN A 130 10.46 -15.44 -13.71
N ILE A 131 9.41 -14.76 -13.25
CA ILE A 131 9.55 -13.55 -12.45
C ILE A 131 9.96 -13.89 -11.02
N GLU A 132 11.19 -13.52 -10.65
CA GLU A 132 11.71 -13.72 -9.28
C GLU A 132 11.60 -12.46 -8.41
N ARG A 133 11.53 -11.28 -9.02
CA ARG A 133 11.53 -9.98 -8.34
C ARG A 133 10.50 -9.03 -8.92
N VAL A 134 10.02 -8.10 -8.10
CA VAL A 134 9.10 -7.05 -8.52
C VAL A 134 9.59 -5.66 -8.09
N PRO A 135 9.35 -4.62 -8.91
CA PRO A 135 8.71 -4.69 -10.22
C PRO A 135 9.67 -5.27 -11.28
N THR A 136 9.13 -5.95 -12.29
CA THR A 136 9.87 -6.39 -13.49
C THR A 136 9.14 -5.90 -14.73
N PHE A 137 9.88 -5.33 -15.69
CA PHE A 137 9.37 -4.79 -16.94
C PHE A 137 9.91 -5.64 -18.10
N VAL A 138 9.01 -6.21 -18.90
CA VAL A 138 9.33 -7.03 -20.07
C VAL A 138 8.86 -6.28 -21.32
N ILE A 139 9.71 -6.20 -22.36
CA ILE A 139 9.50 -5.45 -23.61
C ILE A 139 9.67 -6.39 -24.80
#